data_AF-S3DCD8-F1
#
_entry.id   AF-S3DCD8-F1
#
_cell.length_a   1.000
_cell.length_b   1.000
_cell.length_c   1.000
_cell.angle_alpha   90.00
_cell.angle_beta   90.00
_cell.angle_gamma   90.00
#
_symmetry.space_group_name_H-M   'P 1'
#
loop_
_entity.id
_entity.type
_entity.pdbx_description
1 polymer ?
#
loop_
_entity_poly.entity_id
_entity_poly.type
_entity_poly.pdbx_seq_one_letter_code
_entity_poly.pdbx_strand_id
1 'polypeptide(L)'
;MTLEATDDEIQALGIPMNQIYLGSAATVVEECDNPPDFSGLIVFKEVMRSTFPGYHLPHMWLAADDQSERTATHTFRTLTFIYFVKLVENYHTKCKYESSSKQYDWQSRLYHWRHGITGSAILEYLVPNTTSEQWNKIIVTSRSQFKVAVKDLRIELIALDFSKDSAELAKSMRELCATVTHACFSSYVHRDDFAELNKANSAVFETLLKALLEVAPVLENITLQTGGKHYNVHLGPVPSPAREDKPHREASVDKFSFPQEDAPIAAQKSQKWTWNVIRPEAIIGHTLKPTDMNSALTFALYFLVRKELEVVAKMPTNQQYWAGYDDVSDSRLIADLIIFASTHPRCGNEAFNITNGDYFSWQYIWPGLASRFRTNSRSGQEFKKPLPAVGDAQLELSLAEWSKDRREVWEKICERAGKPEAKSTWDAGTWAFQN
;
A
#
# COMPACT_ATOMS: atom_id res chain seq x y z
N MET A 1 -3.84 -32.91 -10.05
CA MET A 1 -2.70 -33.61 -10.70
C MET A 1 -2.22 -32.91 -11.97
N THR A 2 -2.96 -32.91 -13.08
CA THR A 2 -2.45 -32.30 -14.33
C THR A 2 -2.30 -30.77 -14.27
N LEU A 3 -3.26 -30.05 -13.69
CA LEU A 3 -3.17 -28.59 -13.51
C LEU A 3 -2.01 -28.16 -12.60
N GLU A 4 -1.77 -28.87 -11.49
CA GLU A 4 -0.68 -28.56 -10.55
C GLU A 4 0.70 -28.79 -11.20
N ALA A 5 0.86 -29.86 -11.97
CA ALA A 5 2.08 -30.10 -12.73
C ALA A 5 2.34 -29.01 -13.80
N THR A 6 1.28 -28.40 -14.35
CA THR A 6 1.40 -27.27 -15.29
C THR A 6 1.75 -25.96 -14.57
N ASP A 7 1.17 -25.69 -13.39
CA ASP A 7 1.55 -24.54 -12.54
C ASP A 7 3.05 -24.62 -12.19
N ASP A 8 3.54 -25.78 -11.72
CA ASP A 8 4.95 -26.00 -11.36
C ASP A 8 5.91 -25.85 -12.56
N GLU A 9 5.51 -26.32 -13.75
CA GLU A 9 6.28 -26.15 -14.99
C GLU A 9 6.38 -24.67 -15.41
N ILE A 10 5.31 -23.89 -15.23
CA ILE A 10 5.30 -22.44 -15.51
C ILE A 10 6.13 -21.66 -14.48
N GLN A 11 6.11 -22.04 -13.21
CA GLN A 11 7.02 -21.50 -12.20
C GLN A 11 8.48 -21.76 -12.58
N ALA A 12 8.81 -22.97 -13.05
CA ALA A 12 10.16 -23.33 -13.47
C ALA A 12 10.64 -22.56 -14.73
N LEU A 13 9.71 -22.10 -15.58
CA LEU A 13 10.01 -21.22 -16.71
C LEU A 13 10.23 -19.74 -16.32
N GLY A 14 9.95 -19.36 -15.07
CA GLY A 14 10.14 -17.99 -14.59
C GLY A 14 9.22 -16.96 -15.24
N ILE A 15 8.03 -17.38 -15.68
CA ILE A 15 7.02 -16.51 -16.30
C ILE A 15 6.01 -16.09 -15.21
N PRO A 16 6.12 -14.89 -14.61
CA PRO A 16 5.08 -14.40 -13.71
C PRO A 16 3.80 -14.14 -14.52
N MET A 17 2.75 -14.88 -14.19
CA MET A 17 1.41 -14.57 -14.71
C MET A 17 0.80 -13.40 -13.91
N ASN A 18 0.08 -12.52 -14.59
CA ASN A 18 -0.69 -11.47 -13.92
C ASN A 18 -1.71 -12.08 -12.95
N GLN A 19 -2.14 -11.32 -11.93
CA GLN A 19 -3.34 -11.66 -11.17
C GLN A 19 -4.57 -11.44 -12.06
N ILE A 20 -5.37 -12.49 -12.23
CA ILE A 20 -6.50 -12.54 -13.18
C ILE A 20 -7.79 -12.75 -12.39
N TYR A 21 -8.60 -11.70 -12.34
CA TYR A 21 -9.87 -11.65 -11.59
C TYR A 21 -11.10 -11.99 -12.47
N LEU A 22 -10.90 -12.75 -13.56
CA LEU A 22 -12.00 -13.20 -14.42
C LEU A 22 -13.00 -14.04 -13.60
N GLY A 23 -14.26 -13.59 -13.57
CA GLY A 23 -15.31 -14.23 -12.77
C GLY A 23 -15.24 -13.94 -11.25
N SER A 24 -14.28 -13.15 -10.79
CA SER A 24 -14.22 -12.67 -9.40
C SER A 24 -15.36 -11.68 -9.11
N ALA A 25 -15.79 -11.64 -7.85
CA ALA A 25 -16.67 -10.64 -7.27
C ALA A 25 -16.31 -9.17 -7.65
N ALA A 26 -15.01 -8.91 -7.82
CA ALA A 26 -14.47 -7.59 -8.17
C ALA A 26 -14.71 -7.15 -9.62
N THR A 27 -15.14 -8.03 -10.54
CA THR A 27 -15.41 -7.68 -11.94
C THR A 27 -16.87 -7.26 -12.13
N VAL A 28 -17.15 -5.99 -12.50
CA VAL A 28 -18.51 -5.41 -12.58
C VAL A 28 -18.87 -5.06 -14.02
N VAL A 29 -19.75 -5.83 -14.66
CA VAL A 29 -20.40 -5.35 -15.90
C VAL A 29 -21.38 -4.24 -15.53
N GLU A 30 -21.25 -3.06 -16.12
CA GLU A 30 -22.22 -1.97 -15.99
C GLU A 30 -23.58 -2.38 -16.58
N GLU A 31 -24.70 -1.86 -16.06
CA GLU A 31 -26.06 -2.27 -16.46
C GLU A 31 -26.37 -2.05 -17.95
N CYS A 32 -25.56 -1.25 -18.65
CA CYS A 32 -25.71 -0.93 -20.08
C CYS A 32 -24.73 -1.69 -20.99
N ASP A 33 -23.80 -2.48 -20.44
CA ASP A 33 -22.74 -3.16 -21.18
C ASP A 33 -22.96 -4.68 -21.27
N ASN A 34 -22.38 -5.30 -22.29
CA ASN A 34 -22.32 -6.76 -22.40
C ASN A 34 -21.00 -7.26 -21.80
N PRO A 35 -20.98 -8.39 -21.06
CA PRO A 35 -19.74 -9.02 -20.65
C PRO A 35 -18.94 -9.43 -21.90
N PRO A 36 -17.66 -9.02 -22.06
CA PRO A 36 -16.75 -9.65 -23.00
C PRO A 36 -16.66 -11.17 -22.76
N ASP A 37 -16.73 -11.92 -23.85
CA ASP A 37 -16.57 -13.37 -23.86
C ASP A 37 -15.09 -13.74 -23.91
N PHE A 38 -14.61 -14.45 -22.88
CA PHE A 38 -13.24 -14.95 -22.78
C PHE A 38 -13.13 -16.46 -23.03
N SER A 39 -14.20 -17.13 -23.48
CA SER A 39 -14.23 -18.59 -23.68
C SER A 39 -13.21 -19.10 -24.71
N GLY A 40 -12.75 -18.23 -25.62
CA GLY A 40 -11.69 -18.51 -26.59
C GLY A 40 -10.28 -18.08 -26.19
N LEU A 41 -10.09 -17.43 -25.03
CA LEU A 41 -8.81 -16.81 -24.65
C LEU A 41 -7.78 -17.85 -24.19
N ILE A 42 -6.60 -17.88 -24.83
CA ILE A 42 -5.46 -18.70 -24.38
C ILE A 42 -4.59 -17.87 -23.45
N VAL A 43 -4.94 -17.91 -22.16
CA VAL A 43 -4.34 -17.09 -21.08
C VAL A 43 -2.80 -17.12 -21.03
N PHE A 44 -2.18 -18.22 -21.45
CA PHE A 44 -0.71 -18.40 -21.48
C PHE A 44 -0.01 -17.78 -22.71
N LYS A 45 -0.76 -17.28 -23.70
CA LYS A 45 -0.23 -16.76 -24.97
C LYS A 45 -0.74 -15.36 -25.33
N GLU A 46 -1.86 -14.95 -24.76
CA GLU A 46 -2.58 -13.76 -25.18
C GLU A 46 -2.63 -12.72 -24.05
N VAL A 47 -2.08 -11.53 -24.31
CA VAL A 47 -2.10 -10.42 -23.35
C VAL A 47 -3.49 -9.81 -23.34
N MET A 48 -4.19 -9.91 -22.21
CA MET A 48 -5.46 -9.22 -22.02
C MET A 48 -5.27 -7.71 -22.05
N ARG A 49 -5.89 -7.05 -23.03
CA ARG A 49 -6.12 -5.60 -23.06
C ARG A 49 -7.61 -5.36 -23.23
N SER A 50 -8.31 -5.18 -22.11
CA SER A 50 -9.71 -4.74 -22.14
C SER A 50 -9.76 -3.21 -21.99
N THR A 51 -10.46 -2.54 -22.90
CA THR A 51 -10.82 -1.12 -22.78
C THR A 51 -12.29 -0.96 -22.39
N PHE A 52 -12.95 -2.02 -21.93
CA PHE A 52 -14.34 -1.96 -21.47
C PHE A 52 -14.45 -1.22 -20.15
N PRO A 53 -15.35 -0.22 -20.04
CA PRO A 53 -15.86 0.21 -18.76
C PRO A 53 -16.48 -1.00 -18.04
N GLY A 54 -16.12 -1.21 -16.77
CA GLY A 54 -16.62 -2.31 -15.96
C GLY A 54 -15.69 -3.52 -15.77
N TYR A 55 -14.79 -3.81 -16.71
CA TYR A 55 -13.69 -4.77 -16.46
C TYR A 55 -12.52 -4.13 -15.68
N HIS A 56 -12.89 -3.37 -14.65
CA HIS A 56 -12.00 -2.59 -13.82
C HIS A 56 -11.44 -3.41 -12.66
N LEU A 57 -10.28 -4.00 -12.90
CA LEU A 57 -9.18 -3.71 -11.98
C LEU A 57 -8.70 -2.28 -12.28
N PRO A 58 -8.21 -1.51 -11.29
CA PRO A 58 -7.84 -0.12 -11.51
C PRO A 58 -6.52 -0.05 -12.31
N HIS A 59 -6.63 -0.10 -13.64
CA HIS A 59 -5.49 -0.03 -14.56
C HIS A 59 -5.36 1.32 -15.25
N MET A 60 -4.18 1.91 -15.05
CA MET A 60 -3.41 2.77 -15.96
C MET A 60 -4.15 3.61 -17.00
N TRP A 61 -4.09 4.93 -16.82
CA TRP A 61 -4.28 5.91 -17.89
C TRP A 61 -3.05 5.97 -18.80
N LEU A 62 -3.24 5.70 -20.10
CA LEU A 62 -2.26 6.09 -21.13
C LEU A 62 -2.47 7.57 -21.47
N ALA A 63 -1.42 8.38 -21.33
CA ALA A 63 -1.44 9.78 -21.73
C ALA A 63 -1.33 9.90 -23.27
N ALA A 64 -2.18 10.73 -23.86
CA ALA A 64 -1.96 11.26 -25.20
C ALA A 64 -0.91 12.38 -25.13
N ASP A 65 0.10 12.28 -26.00
CA ASP A 65 1.01 13.34 -26.46
C ASP A 65 2.08 13.88 -25.49
N ASP A 66 3.35 13.78 -25.91
CA ASP A 66 4.57 14.20 -25.17
C ASP A 66 5.02 15.64 -25.53
N GLN A 67 4.13 16.63 -25.49
CA GLN A 67 4.47 18.03 -25.82
C GLN A 67 3.74 19.07 -24.95
N SER A 68 4.20 19.30 -23.72
CA SER A 68 3.98 20.57 -22.99
C SER A 68 4.99 20.77 -21.87
N GLU A 69 5.43 22.01 -21.66
CA GLU A 69 6.48 22.37 -20.69
C GLU A 69 5.96 22.26 -19.25
N ARG A 70 6.56 21.34 -18.46
CA ARG A 70 6.11 21.07 -17.08
C ARG A 70 6.90 21.90 -16.06
N THR A 71 6.34 23.05 -15.68
CA THR A 71 6.87 23.87 -14.58
C THR A 71 6.67 23.17 -13.23
N ALA A 72 7.76 22.93 -12.49
CA ALA A 72 7.73 22.13 -11.26
C ALA A 72 7.55 22.98 -9.98
N THR A 73 6.59 22.60 -9.12
CA THR A 73 6.48 23.10 -7.74
C THR A 73 6.15 21.94 -6.78
N HIS A 74 7.09 21.61 -5.89
CA HIS A 74 7.00 20.49 -4.92
C HIS A 74 6.59 20.94 -3.49
N THR A 75 6.22 19.95 -2.66
CA THR A 75 6.39 19.80 -1.17
C THR A 75 5.16 19.84 -0.21
N PHE A 76 4.55 18.67 0.12
CA PHE A 76 4.66 17.93 1.43
C PHE A 76 4.37 18.63 2.81
N ARG A 77 3.89 17.99 3.92
CA ARG A 77 3.48 16.59 4.32
C ARG A 77 2.72 16.60 5.71
N THR A 78 1.85 15.61 6.06
CA THR A 78 0.69 15.63 7.05
C THR A 78 0.53 14.36 7.98
N LEU A 79 -0.68 13.89 8.43
CA LEU A 79 -1.18 12.80 9.41
C LEU A 79 -2.55 12.08 9.14
N THR A 80 -2.70 10.72 9.27
CA THR A 80 -3.91 9.87 9.67
C THR A 80 -4.00 8.33 9.42
N PHE A 81 -5.06 7.67 10.00
CA PHE A 81 -5.85 6.45 9.62
C PHE A 81 -7.37 6.78 9.57
N ILE A 82 -8.29 6.01 8.97
CA ILE A 82 -9.70 6.47 8.75
C ILE A 82 -10.82 5.41 8.98
N TYR A 83 -11.96 5.86 9.53
CA TYR A 83 -13.30 5.25 9.52
C TYR A 83 -14.29 6.14 8.75
N PHE A 84 -15.40 5.59 8.27
CA PHE A 84 -16.32 6.31 7.40
C PHE A 84 -17.80 6.12 7.75
N VAL A 85 -18.58 7.17 7.43
CA VAL A 85 -20.04 7.18 7.49
C VAL A 85 -20.59 7.49 6.10
N LYS A 86 -21.07 6.44 5.43
CA LYS A 86 -21.99 6.50 4.30
C LYS A 86 -23.42 6.72 4.83
N LEU A 87 -24.17 7.67 4.25
CA LEU A 87 -25.62 7.73 4.48
C LEU A 87 -26.32 6.80 3.50
N VAL A 88 -27.25 5.99 4.02
CA VAL A 88 -28.11 5.14 3.19
C VAL A 88 -29.34 5.95 2.79
N GLU A 89 -29.44 6.30 1.52
CA GLU A 89 -30.75 6.58 0.91
C GLU A 89 -30.77 6.20 -0.58
N ASN A 90 -31.98 6.02 -1.12
CA ASN A 90 -32.22 5.12 -2.25
C ASN A 90 -32.11 5.76 -3.65
N TYR A 91 -31.35 5.08 -4.52
CA TYR A 91 -31.56 4.90 -5.97
C TYR A 91 -31.40 6.06 -6.98
N HIS A 92 -30.87 5.60 -8.13
CA HIS A 92 -30.98 6.09 -9.51
C HIS A 92 -29.97 7.10 -10.08
N THR A 93 -29.54 6.73 -11.28
CA THR A 93 -28.49 7.27 -12.13
C THR A 93 -28.86 8.61 -12.78
N LYS A 94 -27.83 9.44 -13.00
CA LYS A 94 -27.63 10.17 -14.27
C LYS A 94 -26.23 10.78 -14.36
N CYS A 95 -25.45 10.34 -15.34
CA CYS A 95 -24.20 10.98 -15.73
C CYS A 95 -24.43 12.43 -16.16
N LYS A 96 -23.56 13.34 -15.74
CA LYS A 96 -23.15 14.53 -16.50
C LYS A 96 -21.81 15.06 -15.98
N TYR A 97 -20.83 15.15 -16.88
CA TYR A 97 -19.55 15.79 -16.66
C TYR A 97 -19.64 17.24 -17.13
N GLU A 98 -19.27 18.22 -16.29
CA GLU A 98 -18.97 19.58 -16.73
C GLU A 98 -17.67 20.07 -16.08
N SER A 99 -16.76 20.59 -16.90
CA SER A 99 -15.46 21.10 -16.48
C SER A 99 -15.55 22.58 -16.10
N SER A 100 -14.83 23.01 -15.05
CA SER A 100 -14.50 24.42 -14.88
C SER A 100 -13.13 24.62 -14.27
N SER A 101 -12.37 25.53 -14.85
CA SER A 101 -11.02 25.91 -14.44
C SER A 101 -11.07 27.14 -13.54
N LYS A 102 -10.38 27.11 -12.39
CA LYS A 102 -10.04 28.32 -11.63
C LYS A 102 -8.63 28.27 -11.06
N GLN A 103 -7.98 29.43 -11.20
CA GLN A 103 -6.60 29.74 -10.86
C GLN A 103 -6.52 30.23 -9.40
N TYR A 104 -5.47 29.89 -8.67
CA TYR A 104 -5.26 30.37 -7.29
C TYR A 104 -3.83 30.88 -7.04
N ASP A 105 -3.77 31.88 -6.15
CA ASP A 105 -2.61 32.68 -5.78
C ASP A 105 -1.82 32.07 -4.61
N TRP A 106 -0.53 32.42 -4.48
CA TRP A 106 0.41 31.81 -3.53
C TRP A 106 0.98 32.82 -2.52
N GLN A 107 0.76 32.59 -1.21
CA GLN A 107 1.63 33.18 -0.17
C GLN A 107 1.68 32.40 1.18
N SER A 108 2.74 31.61 1.34
CA SER A 108 3.50 31.20 2.55
C SER A 108 2.90 31.20 3.99
N ARG A 109 3.08 30.08 4.74
CA ARG A 109 4.01 29.91 5.92
C ARG A 109 3.81 28.61 6.80
N LEU A 110 4.92 27.89 7.05
CA LEU A 110 5.38 27.08 8.23
C LEU A 110 4.64 25.82 8.84
N TYR A 111 5.28 24.63 8.63
CA TYR A 111 5.61 23.45 9.50
C TYR A 111 4.63 22.43 10.19
N HIS A 112 5.01 21.12 10.09
CA HIS A 112 5.02 20.00 11.10
C HIS A 112 4.01 18.76 11.14
N TRP A 113 4.16 17.78 10.20
CA TRP A 113 4.37 16.28 10.27
C TRP A 113 3.60 15.17 11.11
N ARG A 114 3.20 13.99 10.50
CA ARG A 114 3.26 12.52 10.97
C ARG A 114 2.83 11.28 10.03
N HIS A 115 2.29 11.32 8.79
CA HIS A 115 1.30 10.34 8.19
C HIS A 115 1.73 8.89 7.80
N GLY A 116 0.77 7.95 7.75
CA GLY A 116 0.85 6.57 7.20
C GLY A 116 0.21 6.35 5.80
N ILE A 117 0.68 5.35 5.05
CA ILE A 117 0.64 5.34 3.57
C ILE A 117 -0.79 5.23 3.00
N THR A 118 -1.51 4.18 3.33
CA THR A 118 -2.86 3.93 2.80
C THR A 118 -3.89 4.90 3.36
N GLY A 119 -3.81 5.21 4.66
CA GLY A 119 -4.67 6.22 5.30
C GLY A 119 -4.54 7.62 4.69
N SER A 120 -3.37 7.95 4.10
CA SER A 120 -3.21 9.18 3.31
C SER A 120 -3.99 9.08 2.00
N ALA A 121 -3.75 8.02 1.24
CA ALA A 121 -4.30 7.82 -0.09
C ALA A 121 -5.84 7.72 -0.07
N ILE A 122 -6.43 7.07 0.94
CA ILE A 122 -7.90 6.99 1.04
C ILE A 122 -8.53 8.36 1.34
N LEU A 123 -7.90 9.22 2.16
CA LEU A 123 -8.38 10.60 2.32
C LEU A 123 -8.25 11.42 1.04
N GLU A 124 -7.09 11.30 0.39
CA GLU A 124 -6.75 12.00 -0.85
C GLU A 124 -7.62 11.52 -2.03
N TYR A 125 -8.18 10.32 -1.96
CA TYR A 125 -9.25 9.87 -2.84
C TYR A 125 -10.61 10.45 -2.45
N LEU A 126 -11.06 10.23 -1.20
CA LEU A 126 -12.46 10.48 -0.83
C LEU A 126 -12.83 11.96 -0.84
N VAL A 127 -11.91 12.85 -0.45
CA VAL A 127 -12.21 14.29 -0.42
C VAL A 127 -12.55 14.84 -1.81
N PRO A 128 -11.70 14.67 -2.85
CA PRO A 128 -12.03 15.19 -4.19
C PRO A 128 -13.05 14.34 -4.96
N ASN A 129 -13.12 13.02 -4.75
CA ASN A 129 -13.93 12.13 -5.60
C ASN A 129 -15.35 11.86 -5.06
N THR A 130 -15.72 12.40 -3.89
CA THR A 130 -17.04 12.11 -3.29
C THR A 130 -17.69 13.31 -2.60
N THR A 131 -19.03 13.30 -2.52
CA THR A 131 -19.85 14.35 -1.87
C THR A 131 -20.20 14.02 -0.42
N SER A 132 -20.76 15.00 0.29
CA SER A 132 -21.35 14.81 1.64
C SER A 132 -22.60 13.92 1.66
N GLU A 133 -23.22 13.66 0.50
CA GLU A 133 -24.35 12.72 0.38
C GLU A 133 -23.84 11.27 0.32
N GLN A 134 -22.71 11.05 -0.37
CA GLN A 134 -22.06 9.74 -0.48
C GLN A 134 -21.31 9.36 0.81
N TRP A 135 -20.54 10.30 1.37
CA TRP A 135 -19.84 10.14 2.64
C TRP A 135 -20.03 11.41 3.45
N ASN A 136 -20.87 11.38 4.48
CA ASN A 136 -21.20 12.60 5.24
C ASN A 136 -20.14 12.94 6.30
N LYS A 137 -19.38 11.92 6.75
CA LYS A 137 -18.37 12.03 7.79
C LYS A 137 -17.25 11.02 7.56
N ILE A 138 -16.05 11.51 7.75
CA ILE A 138 -14.78 10.82 7.57
C ILE A 138 -14.07 10.95 8.92
N ILE A 139 -14.17 9.93 9.78
CA ILE A 139 -13.62 9.97 11.14
C ILE A 139 -12.20 9.45 11.09
N VAL A 140 -11.26 10.22 11.57
CA VAL A 140 -9.85 10.00 11.27
C VAL A 140 -9.10 9.83 12.59
N THR A 141 -8.27 8.78 12.72
CA THR A 141 -7.72 8.33 14.01
C THR A 141 -6.20 8.25 14.04
N SER A 142 -5.62 8.55 15.21
CA SER A 142 -4.21 8.36 15.53
C SER A 142 -3.93 8.51 17.02
N ARG A 143 -2.84 7.92 17.54
CA ARG A 143 -2.39 8.09 18.94
C ARG A 143 -1.94 9.52 19.30
N SER A 144 -1.81 10.40 18.32
CA SER A 144 -1.36 11.79 18.50
C SER A 144 -2.14 12.73 17.60
N GLN A 145 -2.30 14.00 18.02
CA GLN A 145 -2.85 15.06 17.17
C GLN A 145 -2.24 15.06 15.76
N PHE A 146 -3.10 15.30 14.78
CA PHE A 146 -2.73 15.22 13.38
C PHE A 146 -3.40 16.34 12.57
N LYS A 147 -2.88 16.57 11.37
CA LYS A 147 -3.50 17.36 10.32
C LYS A 147 -3.50 16.52 9.07
N VAL A 148 -4.61 16.49 8.36
CA VAL A 148 -4.80 15.77 7.09
C VAL A 148 -4.20 16.54 5.91
N ALA A 149 -3.83 15.84 4.82
CA ALA A 149 -3.28 16.46 3.59
C ALA A 149 -4.32 17.34 2.89
N VAL A 150 -5.52 16.79 2.79
CA VAL A 150 -6.73 17.41 2.28
C VAL A 150 -7.47 18.15 3.40
N LYS A 151 -8.16 19.23 3.07
CA LYS A 151 -9.06 19.94 4.00
C LYS A 151 -10.50 19.71 3.54
N ASP A 152 -11.32 19.18 4.44
CA ASP A 152 -12.74 18.91 4.18
C ASP A 152 -13.52 19.05 5.50
N LEU A 153 -14.75 19.55 5.45
CA LEU A 153 -15.62 19.72 6.62
C LEU A 153 -16.14 18.39 7.17
N ARG A 154 -16.11 17.32 6.34
CA ARG A 154 -16.47 15.96 6.73
C ARG A 154 -15.44 15.28 7.63
N ILE A 155 -14.22 15.82 7.70
CA ILE A 155 -13.10 15.21 8.41
C ILE A 155 -13.15 15.54 9.90
N GLU A 156 -13.45 14.54 10.72
CA GLU A 156 -13.46 14.63 12.19
C GLU A 156 -12.29 13.85 12.80
N LEU A 157 -11.68 14.37 13.87
CA LEU A 157 -10.43 13.83 14.40
C LEU A 157 -10.64 13.17 15.78
N ILE A 158 -10.22 11.91 15.93
CA ILE A 158 -10.27 11.19 17.20
C ILE A 158 -8.91 10.63 17.59
N ALA A 159 -8.49 10.84 18.84
CA ALA A 159 -7.21 10.35 19.34
C ALA A 159 -7.40 9.00 20.05
N LEU A 160 -7.04 7.89 19.39
CA LEU A 160 -7.23 6.54 19.91
C LEU A 160 -5.89 5.81 20.06
N ASP A 161 -5.79 5.01 21.12
CA ASP A 161 -4.68 4.08 21.35
C ASP A 161 -5.22 2.66 21.50
N PHE A 162 -4.97 1.84 20.47
CA PHE A 162 -5.44 0.46 20.38
C PHE A 162 -4.69 -0.51 21.30
N SER A 163 -3.67 -0.05 22.05
CA SER A 163 -3.02 -0.84 23.10
C SER A 163 -3.78 -0.83 24.44
N LYS A 164 -4.85 -0.04 24.54
CA LYS A 164 -5.74 0.04 25.71
C LYS A 164 -6.79 -1.07 25.72
N ASP A 165 -7.59 -1.11 26.78
CA ASP A 165 -8.76 -2.00 26.88
C ASP A 165 -9.87 -1.61 25.89
N SER A 166 -10.62 -2.60 25.39
CA SER A 166 -11.67 -2.39 24.39
C SER A 166 -12.86 -1.60 24.92
N ALA A 167 -13.20 -1.67 26.22
CA ALA A 167 -14.28 -0.88 26.80
C ALA A 167 -13.87 0.59 27.02
N GLU A 168 -12.59 0.86 27.33
CA GLU A 168 -12.06 2.23 27.33
C GLU A 168 -12.09 2.82 25.90
N LEU A 169 -11.68 2.02 24.91
CA LEU A 169 -11.70 2.40 23.50
C LEU A 169 -13.14 2.66 23.00
N ALA A 170 -14.09 1.77 23.32
CA ALA A 170 -15.51 1.92 23.01
C ALA A 170 -16.09 3.19 23.65
N LYS A 171 -15.75 3.48 24.92
CA LYS A 171 -16.15 4.74 25.58
C LYS A 171 -15.66 5.97 24.83
N SER A 172 -14.42 5.97 24.33
CA SER A 172 -13.88 7.08 23.53
C SER A 172 -14.52 7.19 22.15
N MET A 173 -14.86 6.06 21.51
CA MET A 173 -15.44 6.02 20.18
C MET A 173 -16.94 6.32 20.14
N ARG A 174 -17.68 6.12 21.25
CA ARG A 174 -19.16 6.01 21.24
C ARG A 174 -19.90 7.15 20.56
N GLU A 175 -19.54 8.41 20.82
CA GLU A 175 -20.25 9.57 20.26
C GLU A 175 -19.97 9.76 18.77
N LEU A 176 -18.70 9.59 18.36
CA LEU A 176 -18.26 9.83 16.99
C LEU A 176 -18.63 8.68 16.07
N CYS A 177 -18.39 7.44 16.51
CA CYS A 177 -18.49 6.23 15.71
C CYS A 177 -19.89 5.60 15.67
N ALA A 178 -20.88 6.17 16.36
CA ALA A 178 -22.27 5.67 16.39
C ALA A 178 -22.90 5.47 15.01
N THR A 179 -22.45 6.24 14.01
CA THR A 179 -22.95 6.21 12.63
C THR A 179 -22.00 5.52 11.66
N VAL A 180 -20.87 4.96 12.11
CA VAL A 180 -19.88 4.34 11.20
C VAL A 180 -20.49 3.14 10.48
N THR A 181 -20.40 3.18 9.14
CA THR A 181 -20.85 2.12 8.24
C THR A 181 -19.67 1.36 7.66
N HIS A 182 -18.54 2.02 7.40
CA HIS A 182 -17.35 1.37 6.80
C HIS A 182 -16.12 1.69 7.65
N ALA A 183 -15.34 0.67 8.03
CA ALA A 183 -14.10 0.84 8.79
C ALA A 183 -12.90 0.24 8.04
N CYS A 184 -11.79 0.97 7.96
CA CYS A 184 -10.55 0.48 7.36
C CYS A 184 -9.43 0.39 8.40
N PHE A 185 -8.84 -0.79 8.57
CA PHE A 185 -7.64 -0.98 9.39
C PHE A 185 -6.41 -1.22 8.52
N SER A 186 -5.48 -0.28 8.55
CA SER A 186 -4.17 -0.34 7.86
C SER A 186 -3.00 -0.03 8.80
N SER A 187 -3.16 -0.31 10.09
CA SER A 187 -2.13 -0.08 11.11
C SER A 187 -1.22 -1.29 11.29
N TYR A 188 0.06 -1.04 11.59
CA TYR A 188 1.03 -2.06 11.95
C TYR A 188 1.91 -1.56 13.10
N VAL A 189 2.30 -2.48 13.99
CA VAL A 189 3.25 -2.25 15.08
C VAL A 189 4.51 -3.07 14.80
N HIS A 190 5.63 -2.40 14.57
CA HIS A 190 6.90 -3.10 14.41
C HIS A 190 7.48 -3.49 15.79
N ARG A 191 8.05 -4.70 15.85
CA ARG A 191 8.93 -5.25 16.89
C ARG A 191 10.01 -6.07 16.19
N ASP A 192 11.20 -6.13 16.78
CA ASP A 192 12.31 -6.95 16.26
C ASP A 192 12.09 -8.45 16.55
N ASP A 193 11.47 -8.78 17.68
CA ASP A 193 11.08 -10.15 18.02
C ASP A 193 9.74 -10.54 17.35
N PHE A 194 9.72 -11.71 16.70
CA PHE A 194 8.54 -12.21 15.98
C PHE A 194 7.36 -12.54 16.89
N ALA A 195 7.57 -13.06 18.10
CA ALA A 195 6.48 -13.40 19.02
C ALA A 195 5.84 -12.13 19.61
N GLU A 196 6.64 -11.12 19.97
CA GLU A 196 6.16 -9.80 20.37
C GLU A 196 5.45 -9.07 19.23
N LEU A 197 6.03 -9.09 18.02
CA LEU A 197 5.41 -8.56 16.79
C LEU A 197 4.03 -9.19 16.59
N ASN A 198 3.96 -10.51 16.68
CA ASN A 198 2.72 -11.26 16.48
C ASN A 198 1.65 -10.86 17.51
N LYS A 199 2.00 -10.98 18.79
CA LYS A 199 1.11 -10.65 19.91
C LYS A 199 0.62 -9.20 19.86
N ALA A 200 1.51 -8.25 19.53
CA ALA A 200 1.16 -6.84 19.47
C ALA A 200 0.16 -6.54 18.35
N ASN A 201 0.36 -7.09 17.14
CA ASN A 201 -0.49 -6.80 15.99
C ASN A 201 -1.87 -7.46 16.08
N SER A 202 -1.96 -8.70 16.56
CA SER A 202 -3.27 -9.34 16.82
C SER A 202 -4.08 -8.54 17.85
N ALA A 203 -3.45 -8.18 18.98
CA ALA A 203 -4.13 -7.48 20.08
C ALA A 203 -4.71 -6.13 19.67
N VAL A 204 -3.94 -5.27 18.96
CA VAL A 204 -4.44 -3.93 18.59
C VAL A 204 -5.65 -3.97 17.66
N PHE A 205 -5.70 -4.95 16.76
CA PHE A 205 -6.81 -5.11 15.84
C PHE A 205 -8.03 -5.75 16.51
N GLU A 206 -7.84 -6.79 17.33
CA GLU A 206 -8.92 -7.38 18.12
C GLU A 206 -9.58 -6.37 19.07
N THR A 207 -8.77 -5.56 19.77
CA THR A 207 -9.27 -4.50 20.66
C THR A 207 -10.13 -3.50 19.87
N LEU A 208 -9.67 -3.08 18.70
CA LEU A 208 -10.43 -2.18 17.84
C LEU A 208 -11.72 -2.83 17.34
N LEU A 209 -11.67 -4.08 16.88
CA LEU A 209 -12.84 -4.80 16.36
C LEU A 209 -13.93 -4.92 17.44
N LYS A 210 -13.55 -5.32 18.67
CA LYS A 210 -14.47 -5.42 19.82
C LYS A 210 -15.11 -4.06 20.14
N ALA A 211 -14.31 -3.00 20.19
CA ALA A 211 -14.81 -1.64 20.45
C ALA A 211 -15.73 -1.13 19.34
N LEU A 212 -15.36 -1.35 18.07
CA LEU A 212 -16.14 -0.92 16.90
C LEU A 212 -17.51 -1.59 16.86
N LEU A 213 -17.57 -2.91 17.06
CA LEU A 213 -18.81 -3.68 17.06
C LEU A 213 -19.76 -3.31 18.21
N GLU A 214 -19.23 -2.79 19.31
CA GLU A 214 -20.05 -2.26 20.41
C GLU A 214 -20.66 -0.88 20.10
N VAL A 215 -19.94 -0.02 19.37
CA VAL A 215 -20.33 1.39 19.17
C VAL A 215 -21.01 1.68 17.84
N ALA A 216 -20.80 0.87 16.79
CA ALA A 216 -21.29 1.11 15.43
C ALA A 216 -22.41 0.13 15.04
N PRO A 217 -23.67 0.34 15.51
CA PRO A 217 -24.79 -0.57 15.24
C PRO A 217 -25.26 -0.59 13.77
N VAL A 218 -24.82 0.38 12.96
CA VAL A 218 -25.16 0.52 11.53
C VAL A 218 -24.02 0.09 10.61
N LEU A 219 -23.05 -0.67 11.12
CA LEU A 219 -21.91 -1.15 10.34
C LEU A 219 -22.36 -1.96 9.10
N GLU A 220 -21.71 -1.72 7.98
CA GLU A 220 -21.91 -2.37 6.67
C GLU A 220 -20.64 -3.13 6.21
N ASN A 221 -19.45 -2.58 6.47
CA ASN A 221 -18.18 -3.21 6.09
C ASN A 221 -17.02 -2.99 7.08
N ILE A 222 -16.17 -4.01 7.25
CA ILE A 222 -14.84 -3.91 7.87
C ILE A 222 -13.77 -4.37 6.87
N THR A 223 -12.94 -3.45 6.41
CA THR A 223 -11.78 -3.76 5.56
C THR A 223 -10.49 -3.79 6.39
N LEU A 224 -9.79 -4.92 6.34
CA LEU A 224 -8.46 -5.13 6.91
C LEU A 224 -7.42 -5.09 5.78
N GLN A 225 -6.36 -4.31 5.92
CA GLN A 225 -5.19 -4.42 5.06
C GLN A 225 -4.13 -5.30 5.73
N THR A 226 -3.72 -6.38 5.06
CA THR A 226 -2.55 -7.19 5.43
C THR A 226 -1.43 -7.00 4.42
N GLY A 227 -1.15 -7.98 3.56
CA GLY A 227 -0.11 -7.93 2.52
C GLY A 227 0.62 -9.25 2.33
N GLY A 228 1.67 -9.25 1.49
CA GLY A 228 2.43 -10.45 1.09
C GLY A 228 2.95 -11.35 2.24
N LYS A 229 3.03 -10.85 3.48
CA LYS A 229 3.33 -11.68 4.67
C LYS A 229 2.36 -12.85 4.85
N HIS A 230 1.12 -12.74 4.36
CA HIS A 230 0.13 -13.82 4.28
C HIS A 230 0.71 -15.09 3.62
N TYR A 231 1.51 -14.92 2.56
CA TYR A 231 2.05 -15.99 1.73
C TYR A 231 3.37 -16.59 2.21
N ASN A 232 3.97 -16.05 3.28
CA ASN A 232 5.31 -16.35 3.79
C ASN A 232 6.49 -15.76 3.01
N VAL A 233 6.30 -14.70 2.20
CA VAL A 233 7.40 -14.02 1.45
C VAL A 233 8.60 -13.58 2.31
N HIS A 234 8.38 -13.41 3.62
CA HIS A 234 9.38 -13.00 4.60
C HIS A 234 10.13 -14.18 5.25
N LEU A 235 9.73 -15.43 4.97
CA LEU A 235 10.38 -16.65 5.45
C LEU A 235 11.14 -17.38 4.33
N GLY A 236 10.82 -17.10 3.07
CA GLY A 236 11.48 -17.68 1.91
C GLY A 236 10.65 -17.59 0.62
N PRO A 237 11.10 -18.25 -0.46
CA PRO A 237 10.42 -18.24 -1.75
C PRO A 237 8.99 -18.79 -1.71
N VAL A 238 8.11 -18.15 -2.48
CA VAL A 238 6.69 -18.53 -2.65
C VAL A 238 6.35 -18.64 -4.14
N PRO A 239 5.35 -19.44 -4.54
CA PRO A 239 4.82 -19.46 -5.90
C PRO A 239 4.34 -18.05 -6.30
N SER A 240 4.71 -17.63 -7.51
CA SER A 240 4.39 -16.32 -8.06
C SER A 240 3.72 -16.44 -9.44
N PRO A 241 2.47 -15.96 -9.62
CA PRO A 241 1.74 -15.07 -8.72
C PRO A 241 1.22 -15.76 -7.46
N ALA A 242 1.27 -15.05 -6.35
CA ALA A 242 0.49 -15.40 -5.17
C ALA A 242 -1.01 -15.26 -5.50
N ARG A 243 -1.81 -16.21 -5.00
CA ARG A 243 -3.25 -16.28 -5.25
C ARG A 243 -4.02 -16.44 -3.95
N GLU A 244 -5.20 -15.84 -3.90
CA GLU A 244 -6.08 -15.79 -2.73
C GLU A 244 -6.80 -17.10 -2.46
N ASP A 245 -6.94 -17.94 -3.49
CA ASP A 245 -7.58 -19.27 -3.45
C ASP A 245 -6.68 -20.39 -2.90
N LYS A 246 -5.37 -20.16 -2.76
CA LYS A 246 -4.42 -21.17 -2.27
C LYS A 246 -4.49 -21.24 -0.73
N PRO A 247 -4.50 -22.45 -0.14
CA PRO A 247 -4.56 -22.61 1.31
C PRO A 247 -3.32 -21.99 1.98
N HIS A 248 -3.48 -21.54 3.22
CA HIS A 248 -2.36 -21.03 4.01
C HIS A 248 -1.23 -22.04 4.05
N ARG A 249 -0.02 -21.59 3.70
CA ARG A 249 1.19 -22.37 3.92
C ARG A 249 1.47 -22.46 5.41
N GLU A 250 1.44 -23.69 5.93
CA GLU A 250 1.97 -24.03 7.25
C GLU A 250 3.37 -23.39 7.38
N ALA A 251 3.56 -22.67 8.48
CA ALA A 251 4.85 -22.11 8.86
C ALA A 251 5.20 -22.66 10.24
N SER A 252 6.49 -22.81 10.50
CA SER A 252 7.04 -23.20 11.80
C SER A 252 6.90 -22.11 12.89
N VAL A 253 6.20 -21.01 12.59
CA VAL A 253 6.08 -19.82 13.43
C VAL A 253 4.63 -19.30 13.34
N ASP A 254 4.06 -18.91 14.47
CA ASP A 254 2.79 -18.18 14.54
C ASP A 254 2.83 -16.89 13.69
N LYS A 255 1.67 -16.39 13.27
CA LYS A 255 1.55 -15.16 12.46
C LYS A 255 0.38 -14.32 12.94
N PHE A 256 0.56 -13.01 13.13
CA PHE A 256 -0.56 -12.11 13.49
C PHE A 256 -1.62 -11.95 12.40
N SER A 257 -1.22 -12.06 11.13
CA SER A 257 -2.16 -11.87 10.01
C SER A 257 -3.29 -12.90 10.02
N PHE A 258 -3.06 -14.10 10.57
CA PHE A 258 -4.09 -15.13 10.64
C PHE A 258 -5.15 -14.81 11.72
N PRO A 259 -4.82 -14.56 13.01
CA PRO A 259 -5.80 -14.02 13.97
C PRO A 259 -6.45 -12.71 13.52
N GLN A 260 -5.73 -11.83 12.79
CA GLN A 260 -6.33 -10.62 12.22
C GLN A 260 -7.35 -10.92 11.11
N GLU A 261 -7.09 -11.87 10.20
CA GLU A 261 -8.05 -12.26 9.16
C GLU A 261 -9.20 -13.13 9.74
N ASP A 262 -8.92 -13.99 10.71
CA ASP A 262 -9.90 -14.86 11.38
C ASP A 262 -10.88 -14.08 12.27
N ALA A 263 -10.44 -13.00 12.94
CA ALA A 263 -11.28 -12.24 13.86
C ALA A 263 -12.54 -11.62 13.22
N PRO A 264 -12.49 -10.91 12.07
CA PRO A 264 -13.68 -10.41 11.39
C PRO A 264 -14.49 -11.56 10.79
N ILE A 265 -13.86 -12.61 10.26
CA ILE A 265 -14.56 -13.82 9.77
C ILE A 265 -15.40 -14.46 10.89
N ALA A 266 -14.83 -14.58 12.10
CA ALA A 266 -15.52 -15.12 13.25
C ALA A 266 -16.63 -14.18 13.76
N ALA A 267 -16.36 -12.86 13.83
CA ALA A 267 -17.30 -11.86 14.31
C ALA A 267 -18.46 -11.57 13.34
N GLN A 268 -18.27 -11.77 12.03
CA GLN A 268 -19.29 -11.55 11.00
C GLN A 268 -20.38 -12.62 11.00
N LYS A 269 -20.12 -13.79 11.61
CA LYS A 269 -21.10 -14.90 11.68
C LYS A 269 -22.42 -14.42 12.29
N SER A 270 -23.49 -14.54 11.51
CA SER A 270 -24.85 -14.08 11.85
C SER A 270 -25.02 -12.55 11.95
N GLN A 271 -24.10 -11.75 11.39
CA GLN A 271 -24.20 -10.30 11.27
C GLN A 271 -24.63 -9.87 9.86
N LYS A 272 -25.06 -8.61 9.72
CA LYS A 272 -25.44 -8.01 8.42
C LYS A 272 -24.28 -7.36 7.67
N TRP A 273 -23.22 -6.97 8.38
CA TRP A 273 -22.03 -6.38 7.77
C TRP A 273 -21.17 -7.43 7.06
N THR A 274 -20.24 -6.96 6.25
CA THR A 274 -19.31 -7.76 5.44
C THR A 274 -17.86 -7.45 5.80
N TRP A 275 -16.93 -8.35 5.54
CA TRP A 275 -15.49 -8.06 5.71
C TRP A 275 -14.76 -8.06 4.37
N ASN A 276 -13.61 -7.39 4.33
CA ASN A 276 -12.65 -7.52 3.24
C ASN A 276 -11.23 -7.64 3.78
N VAL A 277 -10.38 -8.39 3.08
CA VAL A 277 -8.94 -8.41 3.33
C VAL A 277 -8.22 -7.94 2.08
N ILE A 278 -7.44 -6.85 2.18
CA ILE A 278 -6.64 -6.32 1.07
C ILE A 278 -5.16 -6.63 1.31
N ARG A 279 -4.55 -7.34 0.36
CA ARG A 279 -3.19 -7.88 0.44
C ARG A 279 -2.28 -7.20 -0.61
N PRO A 280 -1.75 -6.00 -0.32
CA PRO A 280 -0.78 -5.37 -1.21
C PRO A 280 0.59 -6.06 -1.13
N GLU A 281 1.35 -5.92 -2.22
CA GLU A 281 2.79 -6.14 -2.27
C GLU A 281 3.54 -4.91 -1.73
N ALA A 282 4.79 -4.70 -2.14
CA ALA A 282 5.59 -3.57 -1.71
C ALA A 282 4.92 -2.23 -2.07
N ILE A 283 4.45 -1.50 -1.06
CA ILE A 283 3.64 -0.30 -1.27
C ILE A 283 4.50 0.88 -1.74
N ILE A 284 4.20 1.39 -2.93
CA ILE A 284 4.74 2.65 -3.44
C ILE A 284 3.73 3.77 -3.16
N GLY A 285 4.21 4.84 -2.53
CA GLY A 285 3.35 5.96 -2.16
C GLY A 285 4.10 6.93 -1.29
N HIS A 286 3.37 7.77 -0.57
CA HIS A 286 3.97 8.64 0.43
C HIS A 286 3.37 8.48 1.82
N THR A 287 4.23 8.13 2.76
CA THR A 287 4.07 8.40 4.19
C THR A 287 4.59 9.79 4.48
N LEU A 288 3.91 10.51 5.38
CA LEU A 288 4.16 11.92 5.57
C LEU A 288 4.95 12.18 6.87
N LYS A 289 5.40 11.11 7.56
CA LYS A 289 6.66 11.05 8.33
C LYS A 289 7.50 9.85 7.86
N PRO A 290 8.74 9.73 8.33
CA PRO A 290 9.43 8.45 8.41
C PRO A 290 8.51 7.35 8.95
N THR A 291 8.59 6.19 8.30
CA THR A 291 7.92 4.95 8.70
C THR A 291 8.96 3.86 8.79
N ASP A 292 8.74 2.89 9.67
CA ASP A 292 9.67 1.79 9.95
C ASP A 292 9.95 0.91 8.71
N MET A 293 9.14 1.08 7.65
CA MET A 293 9.40 0.61 6.29
C MET A 293 9.35 1.83 5.34
N ASN A 294 10.50 2.27 4.82
CA ASN A 294 10.58 3.36 3.84
C ASN A 294 11.81 3.23 2.93
N SER A 295 11.70 2.34 1.92
CA SER A 295 12.72 2.13 0.89
C SER A 295 13.04 3.41 0.11
N ALA A 296 12.02 4.19 -0.26
CA ALA A 296 12.16 5.39 -1.08
C ALA A 296 13.02 6.49 -0.42
N LEU A 297 12.81 6.76 0.88
CA LEU A 297 13.65 7.70 1.64
C LEU A 297 15.08 7.17 1.79
N THR A 298 15.23 5.89 2.12
CA THR A 298 16.53 5.23 2.29
C THR A 298 17.35 5.28 0.99
N PHE A 299 16.72 5.01 -0.16
CA PHE A 299 17.34 5.14 -1.48
C PHE A 299 17.65 6.60 -1.83
N ALA A 300 16.79 7.56 -1.51
CA ALA A 300 17.06 8.98 -1.74
C ALA A 300 18.31 9.46 -0.98
N LEU A 301 18.42 9.12 0.31
CA LEU A 301 19.60 9.43 1.14
C LEU A 301 20.85 8.73 0.58
N TYR A 302 20.73 7.45 0.20
CA TYR A 302 21.81 6.69 -0.45
C TYR A 302 22.30 7.36 -1.73
N PHE A 303 21.41 7.72 -2.65
CA PHE A 303 21.77 8.37 -3.92
C PHE A 303 22.42 9.75 -3.71
N LEU A 304 21.92 10.55 -2.76
CA LEU A 304 22.48 11.87 -2.44
C LEU A 304 23.90 11.77 -1.85
N VAL A 305 24.15 10.81 -0.95
CA VAL A 305 25.50 10.55 -0.42
C VAL A 305 26.42 9.95 -1.48
N ARG A 306 25.93 9.03 -2.33
CA ARG A 306 26.71 8.47 -3.45
C ARG A 306 27.14 9.53 -4.44
N LYS A 307 26.26 10.50 -4.73
CA LYS A 307 26.55 11.68 -5.54
C LYS A 307 27.65 12.54 -4.93
N GLU A 308 27.52 12.87 -3.65
CA GLU A 308 28.48 13.71 -2.92
C GLU A 308 29.89 13.11 -2.89
N LEU A 309 29.96 11.78 -2.83
CA LEU A 309 31.21 11.02 -2.87
C LEU A 309 31.69 10.71 -4.31
N GLU A 310 30.99 11.19 -5.33
CA GLU A 310 31.27 10.97 -6.77
C GLU A 310 31.42 9.49 -7.17
N VAL A 311 30.80 8.57 -6.43
CA VAL A 311 30.88 7.11 -6.65
C VAL A 311 29.60 6.54 -7.23
N VAL A 312 29.74 5.48 -8.03
CA VAL A 312 28.62 4.73 -8.62
C VAL A 312 27.66 4.25 -7.53
N ALA A 313 26.39 4.60 -7.66
CA ALA A 313 25.31 4.13 -6.82
C ALA A 313 24.90 2.71 -7.25
N LYS A 314 25.68 1.70 -6.86
CA LYS A 314 25.31 0.30 -7.02
C LYS A 314 24.03 -0.01 -6.22
N MET A 315 23.15 -0.86 -6.74
CA MET A 315 22.02 -1.36 -5.97
C MET A 315 22.51 -2.38 -4.93
N PRO A 316 22.12 -2.25 -3.65
CA PRO A 316 22.43 -3.19 -2.57
C PRO A 316 21.53 -4.43 -2.68
N THR A 317 21.86 -5.34 -3.59
CA THR A 317 21.04 -6.52 -3.90
C THR A 317 21.92 -7.69 -4.38
N ASN A 318 21.31 -8.80 -4.84
CA ASN A 318 21.97 -9.92 -5.51
C ASN A 318 21.55 -10.01 -6.99
N GLN A 319 22.16 -10.94 -7.73
CA GLN A 319 21.92 -11.12 -9.16
C GLN A 319 20.48 -11.54 -9.49
N GLN A 320 19.85 -12.36 -8.65
CA GLN A 320 18.50 -12.87 -8.88
C GLN A 320 17.47 -11.73 -8.82
N TYR A 321 17.50 -10.91 -7.77
CA TYR A 321 16.57 -9.79 -7.61
C TYR A 321 16.93 -8.59 -8.52
N TRP A 322 18.20 -8.45 -8.92
CA TRP A 322 18.61 -7.45 -9.91
C TRP A 322 18.06 -7.69 -11.32
N ALA A 323 18.16 -8.94 -11.78
CA ALA A 323 17.79 -9.35 -13.13
C ALA A 323 16.36 -9.91 -13.24
N GLY A 324 15.78 -10.33 -12.12
CA GLY A 324 14.42 -10.86 -12.03
C GLY A 324 13.33 -9.81 -12.23
N TYR A 325 12.10 -10.28 -12.16
CA TYR A 325 10.89 -9.47 -12.21
C TYR A 325 10.41 -9.16 -10.78
N ASP A 326 9.93 -7.95 -10.59
CA ASP A 326 9.41 -7.43 -9.33
C ASP A 326 8.15 -6.60 -9.64
N ASP A 327 7.22 -6.55 -8.71
CA ASP A 327 6.00 -5.75 -8.78
C ASP A 327 5.76 -4.97 -7.48
N VAL A 328 4.81 -4.05 -7.53
CA VAL A 328 4.52 -3.10 -6.45
C VAL A 328 3.05 -2.71 -6.45
N SER A 329 2.60 -2.14 -5.34
CA SER A 329 1.24 -1.64 -5.17
C SER A 329 1.24 -0.13 -4.94
N ASP A 330 0.74 0.66 -5.87
CA ASP A 330 0.57 2.10 -5.65
C ASP A 330 -0.51 2.34 -4.58
N SER A 331 -0.18 3.12 -3.55
CA SER A 331 -1.07 3.46 -2.44
C SER A 331 -2.42 4.03 -2.85
N ARG A 332 -2.51 4.68 -4.02
CA ARG A 332 -3.76 5.20 -4.60
C ARG A 332 -4.62 4.05 -5.11
N LEU A 333 -4.04 3.09 -5.83
CA LEU A 333 -4.75 1.88 -6.29
C LEU A 333 -5.23 1.04 -5.09
N ILE A 334 -4.44 0.96 -4.01
CA ILE A 334 -4.88 0.33 -2.75
C ILE A 334 -6.10 1.06 -2.17
N ALA A 335 -6.10 2.39 -2.17
CA ALA A 335 -7.25 3.17 -1.72
C ALA A 335 -8.49 2.96 -2.61
N ASP A 336 -8.31 2.98 -3.94
CA ASP A 336 -9.36 2.71 -4.93
C ASP A 336 -10.01 1.34 -4.66
N LEU A 337 -9.21 0.27 -4.50
CA LEU A 337 -9.71 -1.08 -4.22
C LEU A 337 -10.37 -1.19 -2.85
N ILE A 338 -9.82 -0.58 -1.80
CA ILE A 338 -10.45 -0.56 -0.46
C ILE A 338 -11.84 0.04 -0.53
N ILE A 339 -12.01 1.18 -1.21
CA ILE A 339 -13.29 1.86 -1.35
C ILE A 339 -14.24 1.05 -2.23
N PHE A 340 -13.74 0.51 -3.34
CA PHE A 340 -14.52 -0.32 -4.25
C PHE A 340 -15.04 -1.59 -3.55
N ALA A 341 -14.15 -2.43 -3.02
CA ALA A 341 -14.50 -3.70 -2.38
C ALA A 341 -15.44 -3.51 -1.18
N SER A 342 -15.17 -2.50 -0.33
CA SER A 342 -16.00 -2.23 0.85
C SER A 342 -17.41 -1.72 0.54
N THR A 343 -17.63 -1.11 -0.63
CA THR A 343 -18.92 -0.51 -1.02
C THR A 343 -19.73 -1.33 -2.04
N HIS A 344 -19.14 -2.37 -2.64
CA HIS A 344 -19.80 -3.26 -3.61
C HIS A 344 -20.25 -4.56 -2.93
N PRO A 345 -21.58 -4.81 -2.77
CA PRO A 345 -22.08 -5.96 -2.00
C PRO A 345 -21.56 -7.33 -2.47
N ARG A 346 -21.24 -7.48 -3.76
CA ARG A 346 -20.69 -8.74 -4.31
C ARG A 346 -19.26 -9.02 -3.84
N CYS A 347 -18.49 -7.99 -3.48
CA CYS A 347 -17.14 -8.12 -2.93
C CYS A 347 -17.13 -8.41 -1.42
N GLY A 348 -18.28 -8.44 -0.75
CA GLY A 348 -18.35 -8.68 0.69
C GLY A 348 -17.93 -10.11 1.06
N ASN A 349 -17.12 -10.22 2.12
CA ASN A 349 -16.56 -11.46 2.66
C ASN A 349 -15.50 -12.12 1.75
N GLU A 350 -14.71 -11.30 1.04
CA GLU A 350 -13.65 -11.74 0.14
C GLU A 350 -12.30 -11.11 0.47
N ALA A 351 -11.23 -11.83 0.11
CA ALA A 351 -9.86 -11.36 0.17
C ALA A 351 -9.32 -11.08 -1.25
N PHE A 352 -8.61 -9.96 -1.40
CA PHE A 352 -8.06 -9.51 -2.67
C PHE A 352 -6.59 -9.13 -2.50
N ASN A 353 -5.74 -9.67 -3.36
CA ASN A 353 -4.42 -9.10 -3.62
C ASN A 353 -4.56 -7.78 -4.39
N ILE A 354 -3.50 -6.99 -4.40
CA ILE A 354 -3.40 -5.83 -5.29
C ILE A 354 -1.97 -5.49 -5.66
N THR A 355 -1.72 -5.39 -6.96
CA THR A 355 -0.49 -4.86 -7.55
C THR A 355 -0.89 -3.83 -8.61
N ASN A 356 0.08 -3.11 -9.18
CA ASN A 356 -0.18 -2.18 -10.28
C ASN A 356 -0.71 -2.86 -11.56
N GLY A 357 -0.53 -4.17 -11.69
CA GLY A 357 -0.78 -4.92 -12.93
C GLY A 357 0.34 -4.84 -13.96
N ASP A 358 1.48 -4.23 -13.61
CA ASP A 358 2.73 -4.26 -14.37
C ASP A 358 3.87 -4.89 -13.57
N TYR A 359 4.96 -5.21 -14.26
CA TYR A 359 6.19 -5.77 -13.69
C TYR A 359 7.39 -5.01 -14.22
N PHE A 360 8.45 -4.93 -13.42
CA PHE A 360 9.71 -4.31 -13.81
C PHE A 360 10.89 -5.17 -13.39
N SER A 361 12.09 -4.78 -13.82
CA SER A 361 13.35 -5.37 -13.36
C SER A 361 14.26 -4.27 -12.85
N TRP A 362 14.87 -4.48 -11.68
CA TRP A 362 15.67 -3.46 -11.01
C TRP A 362 16.86 -2.97 -11.84
N GLN A 363 17.43 -3.83 -12.69
CA GLN A 363 18.48 -3.45 -13.65
C GLN A 363 18.10 -2.29 -14.59
N TYR A 364 16.81 -2.08 -14.87
CA TYR A 364 16.31 -0.99 -15.72
C TYR A 364 15.78 0.19 -14.89
N ILE A 365 15.11 -0.06 -13.76
CA ILE A 365 14.56 0.99 -12.90
C ILE A 365 15.65 1.73 -12.12
N TRP A 366 16.64 1.02 -11.58
CA TRP A 366 17.64 1.60 -10.68
C TRP A 366 18.52 2.69 -11.33
N PRO A 367 19.01 2.56 -12.57
CA PRO A 367 19.68 3.66 -13.28
C PRO A 367 18.77 4.88 -13.49
N GLY A 368 17.47 4.66 -13.75
CA GLY A 368 16.48 5.73 -13.87
C GLY A 368 16.22 6.47 -12.56
N LEU A 369 16.25 5.78 -11.43
CA LEU A 369 16.19 6.39 -10.10
C LEU A 369 17.47 7.19 -9.79
N ALA A 370 18.64 6.60 -10.01
CA ALA A 370 19.94 7.27 -9.81
C ALA A 370 20.05 8.59 -10.60
N SER A 371 19.61 8.56 -11.87
CA SER A 371 19.54 9.74 -12.75
C SER A 371 18.73 10.90 -12.16
N ARG A 372 17.59 10.63 -11.51
CA ARG A 372 16.76 11.68 -10.88
C ARG A 372 17.48 12.41 -9.74
N PHE A 373 18.39 11.75 -9.04
CA PHE A 373 19.24 12.38 -8.02
C PHE A 373 20.51 13.02 -8.59
N ARG A 374 20.74 12.87 -9.90
CA ARG A 374 21.98 13.21 -10.64
C ARG A 374 23.19 12.45 -10.10
N THR A 375 23.04 11.15 -9.88
CA THR A 375 24.12 10.22 -9.56
C THR A 375 24.20 9.09 -10.58
N ASN A 376 25.37 8.47 -10.72
CA ASN A 376 25.63 7.49 -11.77
C ASN A 376 25.31 6.07 -11.30
N SER A 377 24.56 5.33 -12.10
CA SER A 377 24.42 3.87 -12.00
C SER A 377 24.28 3.25 -13.39
N ARG A 378 24.41 1.93 -13.51
CA ARG A 378 24.44 1.20 -14.80
C ARG A 378 23.70 -0.13 -14.67
N SER A 379 22.97 -0.54 -15.71
CA SER A 379 22.30 -1.85 -15.79
C SER A 379 23.28 -3.03 -15.75
N GLY A 380 24.46 -2.86 -16.35
CA GLY A 380 25.61 -3.76 -16.20
C GLY A 380 26.29 -3.62 -14.83
N GLN A 381 25.55 -3.84 -13.73
CA GLN A 381 26.14 -3.91 -12.40
C GLN A 381 26.90 -5.24 -12.24
N GLU A 382 28.19 -5.14 -11.94
CA GLU A 382 29.00 -6.30 -11.54
C GLU A 382 28.75 -6.68 -10.08
N PHE A 383 28.57 -7.98 -9.84
CA PHE A 383 28.44 -8.63 -8.53
C PHE A 383 29.66 -9.52 -8.29
N LYS A 384 30.27 -9.45 -7.10
CA LYS A 384 31.47 -10.22 -6.74
C LYS A 384 31.13 -11.53 -6.05
N LYS A 385 29.99 -11.60 -5.35
CA LYS A 385 29.53 -12.83 -4.70
C LYS A 385 28.97 -13.81 -5.74
N PRO A 386 29.01 -15.14 -5.50
CA PRO A 386 28.35 -16.10 -6.39
C PRO A 386 26.83 -15.93 -6.36
N LEU A 387 26.15 -16.43 -7.39
CA LEU A 387 24.69 -16.53 -7.43
C LEU A 387 24.19 -17.26 -6.16
N PRO A 388 23.25 -16.70 -5.38
CA PRO A 388 22.71 -17.38 -4.20
C PRO A 388 21.97 -18.66 -4.57
N ALA A 389 21.95 -19.65 -3.67
CA ALA A 389 21.01 -20.76 -3.78
C ALA A 389 19.58 -20.28 -3.47
N VAL A 390 18.58 -21.07 -3.88
CA VAL A 390 17.17 -20.75 -3.63
C VAL A 390 16.92 -20.75 -2.11
N GLY A 391 16.55 -19.59 -1.57
CA GLY A 391 16.32 -19.37 -0.13
C GLY A 391 17.50 -18.76 0.63
N ASP A 392 18.68 -18.59 0.02
CA ASP A 392 19.81 -17.93 0.68
C ASP A 392 19.60 -16.41 0.78
N ALA A 393 19.62 -15.87 2.01
CA ALA A 393 19.67 -14.43 2.24
C ALA A 393 21.06 -13.88 1.82
N GLN A 394 21.12 -13.22 0.66
CA GLN A 394 22.37 -12.67 0.13
C GLN A 394 22.17 -11.27 -0.48
N LEU A 395 23.04 -10.33 -0.09
CA LEU A 395 23.21 -9.01 -0.71
C LEU A 395 24.68 -8.81 -1.08
N GLU A 396 24.98 -8.20 -2.23
CA GLU A 396 26.34 -7.74 -2.61
C GLU A 396 26.85 -6.67 -1.62
N LEU A 397 25.96 -5.79 -1.16
CA LEU A 397 26.23 -4.70 -0.22
C LEU A 397 25.08 -4.60 0.79
N SER A 398 25.37 -4.61 2.09
CA SER A 398 24.37 -4.25 3.11
C SER A 398 24.35 -2.73 3.31
N LEU A 399 23.16 -2.13 3.22
CA LEU A 399 22.98 -0.71 3.51
C LEU A 399 23.18 -0.38 4.99
N ALA A 400 22.86 -1.30 5.90
CA ALA A 400 23.06 -1.14 7.34
C ALA A 400 24.54 -0.99 7.70
N GLU A 401 25.42 -1.79 7.10
CA GLU A 401 26.86 -1.64 7.27
C GLU A 401 27.40 -0.40 6.55
N TRP A 402 26.92 -0.15 5.32
CA TRP A 402 27.34 1.01 4.53
C TRP A 402 26.98 2.35 5.17
N SER A 403 25.89 2.44 5.96
CA SER A 403 25.41 3.71 6.53
C SER A 403 26.20 4.20 7.74
N LYS A 404 26.92 3.31 8.45
CA LYS A 404 27.54 3.58 9.76
C LYS A 404 28.49 4.78 9.76
N ASP A 405 29.26 4.96 8.69
CA ASP A 405 30.26 6.01 8.51
C ASP A 405 29.86 7.07 7.45
N ARG A 406 28.55 7.26 7.23
CA ARG A 406 28.03 8.17 6.18
C ARG A 406 27.22 9.35 6.70
N ARG A 407 26.84 9.39 7.98
CA ARG A 407 26.09 10.52 8.58
C ARG A 407 26.80 11.87 8.33
N GLU A 408 28.10 11.95 8.57
CA GLU A 408 28.85 13.20 8.37
C GLU A 408 28.78 13.74 6.93
N VAL A 409 28.68 12.85 5.93
CA VAL A 409 28.53 13.23 4.53
C VAL A 409 27.14 13.83 4.30
N TRP A 410 26.10 13.18 4.85
CA TRP A 410 24.74 13.73 4.83
C TRP A 410 24.64 15.10 5.51
N GLU A 411 25.29 15.28 6.66
CA GLU A 411 25.27 16.56 7.36
C GLU A 411 25.95 17.68 6.57
N LYS A 412 27.06 17.39 5.88
CA LYS A 412 27.72 18.36 4.97
C LYS A 412 26.83 18.74 3.78
N ILE A 413 26.08 17.80 3.22
CA ILE A 413 25.07 18.07 2.18
C ILE A 413 23.99 19.01 2.71
N CYS A 414 23.47 18.74 3.93
CA CYS A 414 22.44 19.56 4.57
C CYS A 414 22.91 21.00 4.83
N GLU A 415 24.12 21.20 5.36
CA GLU A 415 24.66 22.54 5.61
C GLU A 415 24.84 23.33 4.31
N ARG A 416 25.45 22.72 3.28
CA ARG A 416 25.64 23.38 1.97
C ARG A 416 24.31 23.70 1.28
N ALA A 417 23.26 22.92 1.53
CA ALA A 417 21.91 23.18 1.02
C ALA A 417 21.16 24.26 1.82
N GLY A 418 21.72 24.80 2.92
CA GLY A 418 21.00 25.71 3.82
C GLY A 418 19.83 25.01 4.53
N LYS A 419 19.99 23.73 4.84
CA LYS A 419 18.97 22.84 5.42
C LYS A 419 19.45 22.05 6.64
N PRO A 420 19.99 22.71 7.69
CA PRO A 420 20.46 22.01 8.89
C PRO A 420 19.36 21.22 9.60
N GLU A 421 18.07 21.59 9.43
CA GLU A 421 16.94 20.82 9.96
C GLU A 421 16.84 19.40 9.38
N ALA A 422 17.33 19.20 8.15
CA ALA A 422 17.29 17.92 7.43
C ALA A 422 18.35 16.92 7.89
N LYS A 423 19.33 17.31 8.72
CA LYS A 423 20.33 16.36 9.27
C LYS A 423 19.67 15.16 9.95
N SER A 424 18.61 15.44 10.70
CA SER A 424 17.78 14.45 11.42
C SER A 424 17.10 13.40 10.51
N THR A 425 17.00 13.61 9.19
CA THR A 425 16.42 12.59 8.31
C THR A 425 17.35 11.39 8.07
N TRP A 426 18.60 11.43 8.52
CA TRP A 426 19.47 10.25 8.47
C TRP A 426 18.94 9.10 9.35
N ASP A 427 18.42 9.47 10.52
CA ASP A 427 17.78 8.56 11.50
C ASP A 427 16.47 7.95 10.98
N ALA A 428 15.93 8.49 9.89
CA ALA A 428 14.74 8.00 9.21
C ALA A 428 15.03 7.02 8.07
N GLY A 429 16.29 6.77 7.74
CA GLY A 429 16.67 5.72 6.79
C GLY A 429 16.49 4.35 7.42
N THR A 430 15.69 3.49 6.78
CA THR A 430 15.45 2.12 7.24
C THR A 430 16.58 1.21 6.74
N TRP A 431 17.82 1.50 7.14
CA TRP A 431 19.04 0.96 6.50
C TRP A 431 19.16 -0.57 6.45
N ALA A 432 18.45 -1.30 7.33
CA ALA A 432 18.44 -2.76 7.38
C ALA A 432 17.30 -3.43 6.59
N PHE A 433 16.43 -2.68 5.89
CA PHE A 433 15.17 -3.21 5.32
C PHE A 433 15.30 -4.29 4.22
N GLN A 434 16.52 -4.57 3.75
CA GLN A 434 16.84 -5.60 2.75
C GLN A 434 17.69 -6.75 3.33
N ASN A 435 18.12 -6.64 4.59
CA ASN A 435 18.81 -7.70 5.32
C ASN A 435 17.79 -8.74 5.79
#